data_AF-A0A7C1F0H8-F1
#
_entry.id   AF-A0A7C1F0H8-F1
#
_cell.length_a   1.000
_cell.length_b   1.000
_cell.length_c   1.000
_cell.angle_alpha   90.00
_cell.angle_beta   90.00
_cell.angle_gamma   90.00
#
_symmetry.space_group_name_H-M   'P 1'
#
loop_
_entity.id
_entity.type
_entity.pdbx_description
1 polymer ?
#
loop_
_entity_poly.entity_id
_entity_poly.type
_entity_poly.pdbx_seq_one_letter_code
_entity_poly.pdbx_strand_id
1 'polypeptide(L)'
;MPTLGFHYFPDDVHYRAADLHVWLPELKALGARWLTLLGSLTRAVPEPFITGCKQADIEPIIHIHTLPANLAALTSVLETYGRWGVRYVVIGHELNMRAQWPAAEWGQPNLIERLIERLTPVWEAQKAAGLEMIFPALRAGGDYWDTAFLEAALAALQRQGRGELIQQLTFAVNLYTEGKPANWGAGGLHAWPTARPYANLPNTQDQRGFHLFDWYNEIITARAGQARPLLCLAGGPRLGEAAQNSENSAKANAAVRHASVTQEILSLVEANRLPTNLLNVNFWLLAAEADSPIAREAWYQPDGTQVPAVTALKQFAQRRAAKNPRAKIFSKTPTGKLFAHYLLLPTFEWGLSEWHWQKALEYVKRHQPTCGFSQEEAAQAERVTLFGNEQSLSLELEQKLQKAGCEVERVLPLAE
;
A
#
# COMPACT_ATOMS: atom_id res chain seq x y z
N MET A 1 -2.54 -10.99 -12.99
CA MET A 1 -1.15 -10.52 -13.05
C MET A 1 -0.91 -9.62 -11.85
N PRO A 2 0.18 -9.79 -11.10
CA PRO A 2 0.50 -8.90 -9.99
C PRO A 2 0.59 -7.45 -10.47
N THR A 3 0.13 -6.53 -9.65
CA THR A 3 0.22 -5.08 -9.90
C THR A 3 1.23 -4.45 -8.95
N LEU A 4 1.68 -3.24 -9.28
CA LEU A 4 2.77 -2.60 -8.57
C LEU A 4 2.24 -1.77 -7.41
N GLY A 5 3.06 -1.60 -6.40
CA GLY A 5 2.81 -0.64 -5.33
C GLY A 5 4.08 -0.23 -4.63
N PHE A 6 3.91 0.46 -3.51
CA PHE A 6 5.02 1.02 -2.76
C PHE A 6 4.75 0.90 -1.27
N HIS A 7 5.82 0.76 -0.49
CA HIS A 7 5.77 1.15 0.91
C HIS A 7 5.89 2.67 0.97
N TYR A 8 4.94 3.33 1.62
CA TYR A 8 4.79 4.79 1.55
C TYR A 8 5.87 5.54 2.37
N PHE A 9 5.64 5.74 3.65
CA PHE A 9 6.57 6.35 4.60
C PHE A 9 6.80 5.36 5.74
N PRO A 10 7.97 5.41 6.40
CA PRO A 10 8.28 4.52 7.52
C PRO A 10 7.78 5.07 8.87
N ASP A 11 6.65 5.76 8.88
CA ASP A 11 6.01 6.33 10.07
C ASP A 11 4.48 6.36 9.92
N ASP A 12 3.79 6.83 10.96
CA ASP A 12 2.33 6.95 11.01
C ASP A 12 1.83 8.42 11.01
N VAL A 13 2.64 9.37 10.55
CA VAL A 13 2.32 10.82 10.61
C VAL A 13 2.13 11.49 9.25
N HIS A 14 2.58 10.88 8.16
CA HIS A 14 2.47 11.45 6.79
C HIS A 14 1.14 11.18 6.08
N TYR A 15 0.02 11.31 6.80
CA TYR A 15 -1.32 10.99 6.29
C TYR A 15 -2.29 12.18 6.21
N ARG A 16 -1.77 13.40 6.13
CA ARG A 16 -2.59 14.61 5.98
C ARG A 16 -3.10 14.73 4.55
N ALA A 17 -4.16 15.52 4.35
CA ALA A 17 -4.67 15.82 3.01
C ALA A 17 -3.60 16.44 2.10
N ALA A 18 -2.71 17.27 2.66
CA ALA A 18 -1.57 17.83 1.94
C ALA A 18 -0.59 16.74 1.46
N ASP A 19 -0.32 15.72 2.30
CA ASP A 19 0.56 14.62 1.93
C ASP A 19 -0.04 13.83 0.76
N LEU A 20 -1.34 13.52 0.81
CA LEU A 20 -2.04 12.86 -0.29
C LEU A 20 -2.01 13.70 -1.57
N HIS A 21 -2.25 15.02 -1.49
CA HIS A 21 -2.22 15.92 -2.64
C HIS A 21 -0.84 15.91 -3.34
N VAL A 22 0.24 15.86 -2.56
CA VAL A 22 1.61 15.78 -3.08
C VAL A 22 1.89 14.43 -3.73
N TRP A 23 1.57 13.33 -3.04
CA TRP A 23 2.04 12.00 -3.45
C TRP A 23 1.13 11.29 -4.44
N LEU A 24 -0.16 11.62 -4.49
CA LEU A 24 -1.10 10.91 -5.35
C LEU A 24 -0.78 11.03 -6.86
N PRO A 25 -0.41 12.22 -7.39
CA PRO A 25 0.05 12.32 -8.78
C PRO A 25 1.27 11.45 -9.07
N GLU A 26 2.23 11.40 -8.15
CA GLU A 26 3.45 10.59 -8.29
C GLU A 26 3.15 9.09 -8.26
N LEU A 27 2.30 8.64 -7.33
CA LEU A 27 1.83 7.25 -7.25
C LEU A 27 1.13 6.82 -8.54
N LYS A 28 0.28 7.69 -9.12
CA LYS A 28 -0.37 7.44 -10.41
C LYS A 28 0.65 7.36 -11.55
N ALA A 29 1.63 8.27 -11.58
CA ALA A 29 2.69 8.27 -12.60
C ALA A 29 3.56 7.01 -12.53
N LEU A 30 3.79 6.49 -11.34
CA LEU A 30 4.49 5.22 -11.10
C LEU A 30 3.66 3.98 -11.47
N GLY A 31 2.36 4.16 -11.78
CA GLY A 31 1.44 3.05 -12.04
C GLY A 31 1.09 2.24 -10.79
N ALA A 32 1.15 2.86 -9.61
CA ALA A 32 0.80 2.22 -8.36
C ALA A 32 -0.68 1.80 -8.34
N ARG A 33 -0.92 0.63 -7.75
CA ARG A 33 -2.22 0.04 -7.44
C ARG A 33 -2.32 -0.43 -5.99
N TRP A 34 -1.21 -0.37 -5.27
CA TRP A 34 -1.11 -0.78 -3.87
C TRP A 34 -0.25 0.22 -3.12
N LEU A 35 -0.58 0.42 -1.84
CA LEU A 35 0.19 1.27 -0.96
C LEU A 35 0.23 0.66 0.44
N THR A 36 1.42 0.26 0.91
CA THR A 36 1.60 -0.16 2.30
C THR A 36 1.75 1.07 3.18
N LEU A 37 0.90 1.19 4.19
CA LEU A 37 0.83 2.27 5.16
C LEU A 37 1.10 1.71 6.56
N LEU A 38 2.02 2.31 7.30
CA LEU A 38 2.20 1.95 8.70
C LEU A 38 1.04 2.49 9.53
N GLY A 39 0.42 1.60 10.28
CA GLY A 39 -0.61 1.93 11.25
C GLY A 39 -0.15 1.67 12.67
N SER A 40 -0.91 2.19 13.64
CA SER A 40 -0.76 1.84 15.05
C SER A 40 -2.10 1.43 15.65
N LEU A 41 -2.06 0.83 16.85
CA LEU A 41 -3.27 0.46 17.60
C LEU A 41 -3.96 1.67 18.24
N THR A 42 -3.28 2.82 18.32
CA THR A 42 -3.77 4.01 19.00
C THR A 42 -4.13 5.15 18.04
N ARG A 43 -3.55 5.16 16.84
CA ARG A 43 -3.80 6.15 15.80
C ARG A 43 -4.05 5.41 14.48
N ALA A 44 -5.31 5.44 14.04
CA ALA A 44 -5.68 4.94 12.73
C ALA A 44 -5.15 5.88 11.64
N VAL A 45 -4.82 5.32 10.47
CA VAL A 45 -4.63 6.12 9.25
C VAL A 45 -5.95 6.86 8.97
N PRO A 46 -5.95 8.20 8.82
CA PRO A 46 -7.17 8.97 8.63
C PRO A 46 -8.02 8.50 7.44
N GLU A 47 -9.34 8.44 7.64
CA GLU A 47 -10.31 8.09 6.59
C GLU A 47 -10.12 8.85 5.28
N PRO A 48 -9.90 10.19 5.28
CA PRO A 48 -9.73 10.92 4.02
C PRO A 48 -8.54 10.43 3.20
N PHE A 49 -7.46 10.00 3.86
CA PHE A 49 -6.29 9.45 3.18
C PHE A 49 -6.61 8.09 2.53
N ILE A 50 -7.26 7.19 3.29
CA ILE A 50 -7.68 5.87 2.82
C ILE A 50 -8.64 5.99 1.63
N THR A 51 -9.70 6.78 1.80
CA THR A 51 -10.71 7.00 0.76
C THR A 51 -10.10 7.65 -0.46
N GLY A 52 -9.18 8.60 -0.29
CA GLY A 52 -8.44 9.22 -1.40
C GLY A 52 -7.57 8.23 -2.18
N CYS A 53 -6.88 7.30 -1.51
CA CYS A 53 -6.18 6.20 -2.19
C CYS A 53 -7.15 5.32 -2.99
N LYS A 54 -8.26 4.91 -2.38
CA LYS A 54 -9.25 4.04 -3.02
C LYS A 54 -9.94 4.68 -4.22
N GLN A 55 -10.30 5.96 -4.13
CA GLN A 55 -10.85 6.74 -5.23
C GLN A 55 -9.88 6.85 -6.42
N ALA A 56 -8.57 6.72 -6.15
CA ALA A 56 -7.53 6.70 -7.16
C ALA A 56 -7.17 5.29 -7.67
N ASP A 57 -7.94 4.26 -7.33
CA ASP A 57 -7.67 2.85 -7.67
C ASP A 57 -6.34 2.34 -7.09
N ILE A 58 -6.02 2.79 -5.86
CA ILE A 58 -4.87 2.35 -5.07
C ILE A 58 -5.39 1.65 -3.81
N GLU A 59 -5.16 0.33 -3.72
CA GLU A 59 -5.57 -0.49 -2.59
C GLU A 59 -4.61 -0.30 -1.39
N PRO A 60 -5.09 0.22 -0.25
CA PRO A 60 -4.25 0.38 0.93
C PRO A 60 -4.04 -0.96 1.65
N ILE A 61 -2.81 -1.20 2.09
CA ILE A 61 -2.45 -2.26 3.03
C ILE A 61 -2.04 -1.58 4.32
N ILE A 62 -2.81 -1.77 5.40
CA ILE A 62 -2.44 -1.22 6.70
C ILE A 62 -1.53 -2.23 7.40
N HIS A 63 -0.34 -1.83 7.82
CA HIS A 63 0.59 -2.70 8.53
C HIS A 63 0.83 -2.17 9.95
N ILE A 64 0.33 -2.91 10.94
CA ILE A 64 0.53 -2.63 12.36
C ILE A 64 1.60 -3.62 12.86
N HIS A 65 2.81 -3.14 13.10
CA HIS A 65 3.94 -4.00 13.48
C HIS A 65 3.78 -4.70 14.83
N THR A 66 3.02 -4.09 15.74
CA THR A 66 2.88 -4.56 17.12
C THR A 66 1.76 -5.59 17.24
N LEU A 67 2.06 -6.73 17.87
CA LEU A 67 1.02 -7.65 18.32
C LEU A 67 0.24 -7.01 19.49
N PRO A 68 -1.10 -7.09 19.50
CA PRO A 68 -1.89 -6.46 20.54
C PRO A 68 -1.68 -7.17 21.89
N ALA A 69 -1.49 -6.40 22.95
CA ALA A 69 -1.52 -6.93 24.32
C ALA A 69 -2.94 -7.32 24.78
N ASN A 70 -3.96 -6.62 24.25
CA ASN A 70 -5.38 -6.94 24.43
C ASN A 70 -6.13 -6.76 23.10
N LEU A 71 -7.19 -7.54 22.90
CA LEU A 71 -7.94 -7.53 21.64
C LEU A 71 -8.87 -6.33 21.48
N ALA A 72 -9.33 -5.70 22.56
CA ALA A 72 -10.37 -4.67 22.49
C ALA A 72 -9.94 -3.47 21.62
N ALA A 73 -8.71 -2.98 21.82
CA ALA A 73 -8.18 -1.89 21.00
C ALA A 73 -8.01 -2.31 19.53
N LEU A 74 -7.54 -3.53 19.29
CA LEU A 74 -7.41 -4.07 17.93
C LEU A 74 -8.78 -4.15 17.25
N THR A 75 -9.78 -4.77 17.87
CA THR A 75 -11.12 -4.95 17.29
C THR A 75 -11.73 -3.62 16.86
N SER A 76 -11.66 -2.59 17.71
CA SER A 76 -12.18 -1.26 17.36
C SER A 76 -11.49 -0.65 16.14
N VAL A 77 -10.18 -0.83 16.01
CA VAL A 77 -9.40 -0.34 14.86
C VAL A 77 -9.74 -1.13 13.60
N LEU A 78 -9.85 -2.45 13.68
CA LEU A 78 -10.21 -3.32 12.56
C LEU A 78 -11.61 -3.02 12.02
N GLU A 79 -12.61 -2.86 12.90
CA GLU A 79 -13.98 -2.50 12.52
C GLU A 79 -14.03 -1.13 11.81
N THR A 80 -13.22 -0.19 12.27
CA THR A 80 -13.11 1.13 11.65
C THR A 80 -12.53 1.04 10.24
N TYR A 81 -11.43 0.31 10.07
CA TYR A 81 -10.85 0.06 8.74
C TYR A 81 -11.81 -0.71 7.81
N GLY A 82 -12.53 -1.70 8.33
CA GLY A 82 -13.55 -2.43 7.59
C GLY A 82 -14.67 -1.51 7.08
N ARG A 83 -15.15 -0.57 7.90
CA ARG A 83 -16.15 0.44 7.48
C ARG A 83 -15.64 1.40 6.42
N TRP A 84 -14.37 1.79 6.47
CA TRP A 84 -13.70 2.58 5.42
C TRP A 84 -13.35 1.73 4.18
N GLY A 85 -13.64 0.44 4.24
CA GLY A 85 -13.49 -0.52 3.15
C GLY A 85 -12.05 -0.94 2.88
N VAL A 86 -11.14 -0.77 3.84
CA VAL A 86 -9.85 -1.45 3.80
C VAL A 86 -10.10 -2.94 3.82
N ARG A 87 -9.34 -3.72 3.04
CA ARG A 87 -9.43 -5.18 3.03
C ARG A 87 -8.27 -5.87 3.73
N TYR A 88 -7.09 -5.24 3.69
CA TYR A 88 -5.84 -5.84 4.16
C TYR A 88 -5.29 -5.04 5.34
N VAL A 89 -5.36 -5.63 6.54
CA VAL A 89 -4.69 -5.12 7.73
C VAL A 89 -3.77 -6.21 8.25
N VAL A 90 -2.46 -6.03 8.19
CA VAL A 90 -1.47 -6.99 8.69
C VAL A 90 -1.06 -6.64 10.10
N ILE A 91 -1.13 -7.61 11.01
CA ILE A 91 -0.76 -7.45 12.43
C ILE A 91 0.49 -8.28 12.71
N GLY A 92 1.52 -7.63 13.26
CA GLY A 92 2.83 -8.24 13.49
C GLY A 92 3.81 -8.00 12.34
N HIS A 93 5.11 -8.07 12.66
CA HIS A 93 6.20 -7.89 11.70
C HIS A 93 7.37 -8.81 12.07
N GLU A 94 7.89 -9.56 11.09
CA GLU A 94 9.11 -10.38 11.21
C GLU A 94 9.14 -11.26 12.48
N LEU A 95 8.03 -11.94 12.81
CA LEU A 95 7.85 -12.65 14.08
C LEU A 95 8.82 -13.83 14.30
N ASN A 96 9.61 -14.19 13.29
CA ASN A 96 10.71 -15.13 13.39
C ASN A 96 12.06 -14.48 13.78
N MET A 97 12.05 -13.22 14.20
CA MET A 97 13.22 -12.49 14.72
C MET A 97 13.14 -12.38 16.24
N ARG A 98 14.26 -12.62 16.93
CA ARG A 98 14.35 -12.51 18.39
C ARG A 98 13.97 -11.12 18.91
N ALA A 99 14.31 -10.08 18.15
CA ALA A 99 14.01 -8.69 18.50
C ALA A 99 12.51 -8.38 18.61
N GLN A 100 11.63 -9.22 18.02
CA GLN A 100 10.17 -9.04 18.07
C GLN A 100 9.53 -9.63 19.34
N TRP A 101 10.35 -10.20 20.22
CA TRP A 101 9.89 -10.89 21.41
C TRP A 101 10.54 -10.30 22.66
N PRO A 102 9.83 -10.25 23.79
CA PRO A 102 10.47 -10.05 25.08
C PRO A 102 11.57 -11.10 25.27
N ALA A 103 12.71 -10.69 25.85
CA ALA A 103 13.88 -11.57 26.00
C ALA A 103 13.55 -12.89 26.75
N ALA A 104 12.61 -12.83 27.69
CA ALA A 104 12.16 -13.99 28.46
C ALA A 104 11.26 -14.96 27.68
N GLU A 105 10.69 -14.56 26.53
CA GLU A 105 9.72 -15.35 25.78
C GLU A 105 10.32 -16.12 24.60
N TRP A 106 11.35 -15.58 23.93
CA TRP A 106 11.94 -16.21 22.73
C TRP A 106 12.45 -17.63 23.00
N GLY A 107 13.14 -17.82 24.13
CA GLY A 107 13.74 -19.11 24.51
C GLY A 107 12.79 -20.12 25.14
N GLN A 108 11.52 -19.76 25.37
CA GLN A 108 10.58 -20.67 26.02
C GLN A 108 10.09 -21.77 25.06
N PRO A 109 9.95 -23.03 25.51
CA PRO A 109 9.50 -24.16 24.68
C PRO A 109 8.14 -23.88 24.01
N ASN A 110 7.90 -24.39 22.81
CA ASN A 110 6.64 -24.19 22.07
C ASN A 110 6.39 -22.73 21.62
N LEU A 111 7.44 -22.04 21.16
CA LEU A 111 7.36 -20.66 20.65
C LEU A 111 6.29 -20.51 19.56
N ILE A 112 6.21 -21.47 18.65
CA ILE A 112 5.27 -21.47 17.53
C ILE A 112 3.83 -21.64 18.02
N GLU A 113 3.57 -22.59 18.92
CA GLU A 113 2.23 -22.82 19.47
C GLU A 113 1.72 -21.58 20.21
N ARG A 114 2.56 -20.95 21.05
CA ARG A 114 2.21 -19.69 21.72
C ARG A 114 1.92 -18.57 20.72
N LEU A 115 2.67 -18.50 19.61
CA LEU A 115 2.39 -17.52 18.56
C LEU A 115 1.01 -17.76 17.93
N ILE A 116 0.69 -18.99 17.58
CA ILE A 116 -0.60 -19.35 16.98
C ILE A 116 -1.76 -19.04 17.94
N GLU A 117 -1.59 -19.28 19.24
CA GLU A 117 -2.55 -18.88 20.27
C GLU A 117 -2.79 -17.37 20.30
N ARG A 118 -1.73 -16.56 20.11
CA ARG A 118 -1.83 -15.09 20.03
C ARG A 118 -2.46 -14.60 18.72
N LEU A 119 -2.18 -15.26 17.59
CA LEU A 119 -2.66 -14.84 16.27
C LEU A 119 -4.09 -15.29 15.97
N THR A 120 -4.54 -16.42 16.52
CA THR A 120 -5.91 -16.92 16.27
C THR A 120 -7.00 -15.88 16.57
N PRO A 121 -7.04 -15.24 17.76
CA PRO A 121 -8.05 -14.23 18.01
C PRO A 121 -7.89 -12.95 17.15
N VAL A 122 -6.67 -12.66 16.67
CA VAL A 122 -6.43 -11.57 15.71
C VAL A 122 -7.09 -11.87 14.38
N TRP A 123 -6.95 -13.10 13.87
CA TRP A 123 -7.58 -13.55 12.63
C TRP A 123 -9.11 -13.60 12.76
N GLU A 124 -9.63 -14.06 13.89
CA GLU A 124 -11.06 -14.03 14.17
C GLU A 124 -11.62 -12.60 14.16
N ALA A 125 -10.90 -11.65 14.78
CA ALA A 125 -11.27 -10.24 14.78
C ALA A 125 -11.19 -9.61 13.37
N GLN A 126 -10.18 -9.96 12.55
CA GLN A 126 -10.10 -9.53 11.15
C GLN A 126 -11.32 -10.04 10.37
N LYS A 127 -11.63 -11.32 10.47
CA LYS A 127 -12.78 -11.93 9.80
C LYS A 127 -14.10 -11.30 10.22
N ALA A 128 -14.28 -11.03 11.52
CA ALA A 128 -15.48 -10.38 12.05
C ALA A 128 -15.64 -8.94 11.52
N ALA A 129 -14.55 -8.22 11.29
CA ALA A 129 -14.54 -6.89 10.70
C ALA A 129 -14.67 -6.89 9.15
N GLY A 130 -14.83 -8.06 8.51
CA GLY A 130 -14.91 -8.18 7.05
C GLY A 130 -13.57 -8.04 6.33
N LEU A 131 -12.46 -8.20 7.06
CA LEU A 131 -11.09 -8.10 6.54
C LEU A 131 -10.54 -9.48 6.18
N GLU A 132 -9.51 -9.51 5.35
CA GLU A 132 -8.75 -10.73 5.07
C GLU A 132 -7.98 -11.18 6.32
N MET A 133 -7.98 -12.48 6.61
CA MET A 133 -7.13 -13.04 7.65
C MET A 133 -5.71 -13.18 7.11
N ILE A 134 -4.75 -12.49 7.71
CA ILE A 134 -3.39 -12.39 7.17
C ILE A 134 -2.37 -12.97 8.14
N PHE A 135 -1.60 -13.96 7.67
CA PHE A 135 -0.38 -14.41 8.35
C PHE A 135 0.73 -13.38 8.11
N PRO A 136 1.37 -12.85 9.17
CA PRO A 136 2.34 -11.76 9.04
C PRO A 136 3.62 -12.17 8.31
N ALA A 137 4.27 -11.19 7.66
CA ALA A 137 5.51 -11.42 6.95
C ALA A 137 6.63 -11.84 7.91
N LEU A 138 7.39 -12.85 7.52
CA LEU A 138 8.59 -13.30 8.20
C LEU A 138 9.83 -12.67 7.55
N ARG A 139 10.91 -12.53 8.32
CA ARG A 139 12.21 -12.12 7.79
C ARG A 139 12.89 -13.30 7.11
N ALA A 140 13.19 -13.18 5.82
CA ALA A 140 13.94 -14.20 5.10
C ALA A 140 15.30 -14.47 5.77
N GLY A 141 15.53 -15.71 6.18
CA GLY A 141 16.74 -16.12 6.91
C GLY A 141 16.89 -15.50 8.31
N GLY A 142 15.78 -15.12 8.95
CA GLY A 142 15.78 -14.56 10.30
C GLY A 142 16.34 -15.49 11.38
N ASP A 143 16.36 -15.02 12.63
CA ASP A 143 16.94 -15.74 13.77
C ASP A 143 16.39 -17.17 13.89
N TYR A 144 15.07 -17.32 13.74
CA TYR A 144 14.46 -18.59 13.35
C TYR A 144 14.28 -18.58 11.83
N TRP A 145 14.97 -19.50 11.15
CA TRP A 145 14.88 -19.68 9.71
C TRP A 145 13.43 -19.74 9.23
N ASP A 146 13.07 -18.83 8.33
CA ASP A 146 11.68 -18.49 8.02
C ASP A 146 10.90 -19.63 7.34
N THR A 147 11.52 -20.41 6.45
CA THR A 147 10.86 -21.58 5.85
C THR A 147 10.58 -22.66 6.89
N ALA A 148 11.48 -22.86 7.85
CA ALA A 148 11.27 -23.79 8.95
C ALA A 148 10.22 -23.26 9.94
N PHE A 149 10.19 -21.95 10.17
CA PHE A 149 9.19 -21.28 11.01
C PHE A 149 7.79 -21.41 10.41
N LEU A 150 7.64 -21.10 9.12
CA LEU A 150 6.36 -21.19 8.40
C LEU A 150 5.84 -22.63 8.39
N GLU A 151 6.70 -23.60 8.04
CA GLU A 151 6.35 -25.02 8.04
C GLU A 151 5.90 -25.49 9.44
N ALA A 152 6.62 -25.08 10.49
CA ALA A 152 6.26 -25.40 11.87
C ALA A 152 4.92 -24.76 12.28
N ALA A 153 4.67 -23.50 11.89
CA ALA A 153 3.43 -22.78 12.18
C ALA A 153 2.21 -23.44 11.52
N LEU A 154 2.33 -23.79 10.23
CA LEU A 154 1.26 -24.49 9.50
C LEU A 154 1.03 -25.90 10.06
N ALA A 155 2.10 -26.62 10.41
CA ALA A 155 1.98 -27.91 11.07
C ALA A 155 1.33 -27.81 12.46
N ALA A 156 1.62 -26.75 13.23
CA ALA A 156 1.00 -26.50 14.53
C ALA A 156 -0.50 -26.26 14.40
N LEU A 157 -0.94 -25.45 13.42
CA LEU A 157 -2.36 -25.25 13.11
C LEU A 157 -3.07 -26.57 12.80
N GLN A 158 -2.45 -27.44 12.00
CA GLN A 158 -3.00 -28.77 11.71
C GLN A 158 -3.11 -29.64 12.97
N ARG A 159 -2.04 -29.71 13.78
CA ARG A 159 -2.03 -30.51 15.03
C ARG A 159 -3.07 -30.03 16.04
N GLN A 160 -3.35 -28.73 16.10
CA GLN A 160 -4.36 -28.13 16.98
C GLN A 160 -5.80 -28.25 16.44
N GLY A 161 -6.03 -28.99 15.34
CA GLY A 161 -7.35 -29.14 14.73
C GLY A 161 -7.85 -27.90 13.98
N ARG A 162 -6.97 -26.94 13.70
CA ARG A 162 -7.28 -25.66 13.02
C ARG A 162 -6.80 -25.62 11.56
N GLY A 163 -6.69 -26.78 10.92
CA GLY A 163 -6.17 -26.90 9.55
C GLY A 163 -6.98 -26.11 8.50
N GLU A 164 -8.29 -25.96 8.71
CA GLU A 164 -9.16 -25.16 7.83
C GLU A 164 -8.80 -23.67 7.80
N LEU A 165 -8.17 -23.13 8.86
CA LEU A 165 -7.73 -21.74 8.87
C LEU A 165 -6.68 -21.48 7.79
N ILE A 166 -5.82 -22.46 7.49
CA ILE A 166 -4.77 -22.34 6.46
C ILE A 166 -5.40 -22.05 5.09
N GLN A 167 -6.57 -22.62 4.81
CA GLN A 167 -7.30 -22.42 3.56
C GLN A 167 -8.02 -21.08 3.48
N GLN A 168 -8.08 -20.31 4.58
CA GLN A 168 -8.69 -18.99 4.63
C GLN A 168 -7.64 -17.88 4.74
N LEU A 169 -6.40 -18.22 5.11
CA LEU A 169 -5.32 -17.25 5.25
C LEU A 169 -4.82 -16.73 3.89
N THR A 170 -4.48 -15.45 3.91
CA THR A 170 -3.55 -14.76 3.01
C THR A 170 -2.20 -14.67 3.73
N PHE A 171 -1.08 -14.76 3.00
CA PHE A 171 0.26 -14.74 3.59
C PHE A 171 1.00 -13.47 3.17
N ALA A 172 1.36 -12.63 4.13
CA ALA A 172 2.20 -11.49 3.87
C ALA A 172 3.66 -11.92 3.63
N VAL A 173 4.34 -11.25 2.72
CA VAL A 173 5.75 -11.52 2.37
C VAL A 173 6.53 -10.22 2.17
N ASN A 174 7.82 -10.26 2.48
CA ASN A 174 8.77 -9.21 2.16
C ASN A 174 9.73 -9.71 1.07
N LEU A 175 9.62 -9.20 -0.15
CA LEU A 175 10.30 -9.72 -1.34
C LEU A 175 11.55 -8.90 -1.69
N TYR A 176 12.47 -8.77 -0.74
CA TYR A 176 13.74 -8.08 -0.94
C TYR A 176 14.71 -8.91 -1.80
N THR A 177 15.61 -8.24 -2.53
CA THR A 177 16.68 -8.95 -3.25
C THR A 177 17.91 -9.22 -2.38
N GLU A 178 18.08 -8.51 -1.26
CA GLU A 178 19.15 -8.73 -0.27
C GLU A 178 20.55 -8.75 -0.91
N GLY A 179 20.83 -7.78 -1.78
CA GLY A 179 22.10 -7.70 -2.51
C GLY A 179 22.31 -8.74 -3.62
N LYS A 180 21.27 -9.52 -3.99
CA LYS A 180 21.32 -10.58 -5.01
C LYS A 180 20.62 -10.17 -6.32
N PRO A 181 20.80 -10.89 -7.43
CA PRO A 181 20.04 -10.68 -8.67
C PRO A 181 18.54 -10.96 -8.49
N ALA A 182 17.69 -10.42 -9.37
CA ALA A 182 16.24 -10.59 -9.24
C ALA A 182 15.77 -12.04 -9.37
N ASN A 183 16.56 -12.92 -10.02
CA ASN A 183 16.23 -14.33 -10.19
C ASN A 183 16.79 -15.26 -9.09
N TRP A 184 17.40 -14.71 -8.03
CA TRP A 184 17.93 -15.53 -6.94
C TRP A 184 16.81 -16.29 -6.22
N GLY A 185 17.02 -17.58 -6.00
CA GLY A 185 16.09 -18.47 -5.33
C GLY A 185 14.93 -18.94 -6.22
N ALA A 186 14.94 -18.61 -7.52
CA ALA A 186 13.86 -18.99 -8.44
C ALA A 186 13.67 -20.51 -8.51
N GLY A 187 12.41 -20.94 -8.49
CA GLY A 187 12.03 -22.35 -8.54
C GLY A 187 12.05 -23.08 -7.19
N GLY A 188 12.29 -22.37 -6.09
CA GLY A 188 12.08 -22.89 -4.74
C GLY A 188 12.99 -24.05 -4.34
N LEU A 189 12.56 -24.83 -3.35
CA LEU A 189 13.31 -25.99 -2.87
C LEU A 189 13.36 -27.09 -3.94
N HIS A 190 12.38 -27.15 -4.85
CA HIS A 190 12.42 -28.06 -6.00
C HIS A 190 13.64 -27.81 -6.90
N ALA A 191 13.95 -26.55 -7.21
CA ALA A 191 15.14 -26.20 -8.00
C ALA A 191 16.44 -26.27 -7.19
N TRP A 192 16.36 -26.09 -5.87
CA TRP A 192 17.51 -26.02 -4.96
C TRP A 192 17.40 -27.05 -3.81
N PRO A 193 17.35 -28.36 -4.10
CA PRO A 193 17.00 -29.39 -3.11
C PRO A 193 18.05 -29.58 -2.00
N THR A 194 19.26 -29.07 -2.21
CA THR A 194 20.36 -29.10 -1.24
C THR A 194 20.36 -27.91 -0.29
N ALA A 195 19.51 -26.89 -0.51
CA ALA A 195 19.40 -25.77 0.40
C ALA A 195 18.97 -26.26 1.80
N ARG A 196 19.68 -25.82 2.82
CA ARG A 196 19.40 -26.18 4.22
C ARG A 196 19.44 -24.91 5.08
N PRO A 197 18.57 -24.82 6.11
CA PRO A 197 18.63 -23.74 7.08
C PRO A 197 20.05 -23.55 7.61
N TYR A 198 20.51 -22.29 7.65
CA TYR A 198 21.82 -21.90 8.19
C TYR A 198 23.06 -22.47 7.47
N ALA A 199 22.88 -23.26 6.40
CA ALA A 199 23.99 -23.78 5.61
C ALA A 199 24.35 -22.80 4.49
N ASN A 200 25.65 -22.55 4.30
CA ASN A 200 26.16 -21.83 3.14
C ASN A 200 26.89 -22.83 2.23
N LEU A 201 26.18 -23.40 1.26
CA LEU A 201 26.75 -24.37 0.32
C LEU A 201 27.14 -23.67 -0.99
N PRO A 202 28.33 -23.95 -1.54
CA PRO A 202 28.72 -23.44 -2.85
C PRO A 202 27.70 -23.85 -3.92
N ASN A 203 27.43 -22.95 -4.87
CA ASN A 203 26.53 -23.18 -6.01
C ASN A 203 25.09 -23.58 -5.64
N THR A 204 24.65 -23.30 -4.41
CA THR A 204 23.23 -23.40 -4.04
C THR A 204 22.65 -22.01 -3.85
N GLN A 205 21.39 -21.84 -4.21
CA GLN A 205 20.61 -20.66 -3.86
C GLN A 205 19.61 -21.02 -2.77
N ASP A 206 19.15 -20.00 -2.07
CA ASP A 206 18.20 -20.12 -0.97
C ASP A 206 17.04 -19.14 -1.15
N GLN A 207 16.13 -19.12 -0.18
CA GLN A 207 14.95 -18.28 -0.21
C GLN A 207 15.22 -16.78 0.02
N ARG A 208 16.45 -16.37 0.35
CA ARG A 208 16.79 -14.99 0.73
C ARG A 208 16.97 -14.11 -0.50
N GLY A 209 15.91 -13.94 -1.29
CA GLY A 209 15.87 -13.12 -2.49
C GLY A 209 14.44 -12.89 -2.97
N PHE A 210 14.31 -12.26 -4.13
CA PHE A 210 13.00 -11.84 -4.66
C PHE A 210 12.04 -13.02 -4.87
N HIS A 211 12.56 -14.20 -5.24
CA HIS A 211 11.77 -15.43 -5.44
C HIS A 211 11.38 -16.17 -4.14
N LEU A 212 11.43 -15.52 -2.97
CA LEU A 212 10.92 -16.09 -1.70
C LEU A 212 9.52 -16.73 -1.86
N PHE A 213 8.67 -16.15 -2.72
CA PHE A 213 7.34 -16.67 -3.01
C PHE A 213 7.34 -18.11 -3.54
N ASP A 214 8.37 -18.57 -4.27
CA ASP A 214 8.42 -19.95 -4.77
C ASP A 214 8.57 -20.93 -3.60
N TRP A 215 9.45 -20.61 -2.65
CA TRP A 215 9.69 -21.39 -1.44
C TRP A 215 8.47 -21.44 -0.52
N TYR A 216 7.80 -20.30 -0.35
CA TYR A 216 6.59 -20.23 0.49
C TYR A 216 5.42 -20.95 -0.16
N ASN A 217 5.25 -20.84 -1.47
CA ASN A 217 4.20 -21.55 -2.19
C ASN A 217 4.34 -23.06 -2.06
N GLU A 218 5.56 -23.62 -2.11
CA GLU A 218 5.78 -25.05 -1.89
C GLU A 218 5.28 -25.49 -0.50
N ILE A 219 5.69 -24.78 0.55
CA ILE A 219 5.30 -25.05 1.95
C ILE A 219 3.79 -24.91 2.14
N ILE A 220 3.22 -23.79 1.70
CA ILE A 220 1.80 -23.49 1.83
C ILE A 220 0.96 -24.52 1.06
N THR A 221 1.35 -24.87 -0.17
CA THR A 221 0.60 -25.83 -0.99
C THR A 221 0.66 -27.23 -0.38
N ALA A 222 1.81 -27.65 0.15
CA ALA A 222 1.94 -28.94 0.84
C ALA A 222 1.01 -29.06 2.06
N ARG A 223 0.71 -27.95 2.74
CA ARG A 223 -0.13 -27.92 3.95
C ARG A 223 -1.60 -27.61 3.68
N ALA A 224 -1.89 -26.75 2.71
CA ALA A 224 -3.23 -26.28 2.37
C ALA A 224 -3.89 -27.07 1.23
N GLY A 225 -3.11 -27.87 0.50
CA GLY A 225 -3.53 -28.58 -0.72
C GLY A 225 -3.58 -27.71 -1.97
N GLN A 226 -3.43 -26.39 -1.84
CA GLN A 226 -3.43 -25.42 -2.93
C GLN A 226 -2.65 -24.17 -2.56
N ALA A 227 -2.23 -23.39 -3.58
CA ALA A 227 -1.64 -22.08 -3.36
C ALA A 227 -2.63 -21.13 -2.67
N ARG A 228 -2.10 -20.26 -1.79
CA ARG A 228 -2.87 -19.23 -1.09
C ARG A 228 -2.43 -17.83 -1.52
N PRO A 229 -3.27 -16.79 -1.39
CA PRO A 229 -2.86 -15.44 -1.76
C PRO A 229 -1.61 -15.01 -1.01
N LEU A 230 -0.64 -14.43 -1.73
CA LEU A 230 0.56 -13.80 -1.18
C LEU A 230 0.43 -12.28 -1.33
N LEU A 231 0.63 -11.55 -0.24
CA LEU A 231 0.55 -10.09 -0.19
C LEU A 231 1.95 -9.52 0.09
N CYS A 232 2.53 -8.84 -0.89
CA CYS A 232 3.86 -8.22 -0.74
C CYS A 232 3.74 -6.89 0.01
N LEU A 233 4.32 -6.80 1.21
CA LEU A 233 4.28 -5.55 2.00
C LEU A 233 5.38 -4.58 1.59
N ALA A 234 6.56 -5.13 1.31
CA ALA A 234 7.75 -4.40 0.88
C ALA A 234 8.71 -5.35 0.15
N GLY A 235 9.58 -4.81 -0.70
CA GLY A 235 10.50 -5.62 -1.49
C GLY A 235 11.29 -4.82 -2.51
N GLY A 236 11.93 -5.55 -3.42
CA GLY A 236 12.87 -5.00 -4.40
C GLY A 236 14.30 -4.84 -3.84
N PRO A 237 15.21 -4.26 -4.64
CA PRO A 237 16.56 -3.95 -4.17
C PRO A 237 16.51 -2.77 -3.20
N ARG A 238 17.27 -2.80 -2.10
CA ARG A 238 17.40 -1.60 -1.24
C ARG A 238 18.54 -0.71 -1.71
N LEU A 239 18.38 0.60 -1.59
CA LEU A 239 19.44 1.54 -1.93
C LEU A 239 20.58 1.44 -0.90
N GLY A 240 21.80 1.23 -1.39
CA GLY A 240 22.99 1.09 -0.53
C GLY A 240 23.30 -0.35 -0.08
N GLU A 241 22.53 -1.35 -0.53
CA GLU A 241 22.96 -2.76 -0.44
C GLU A 241 24.19 -3.01 -1.31
N ALA A 242 25.26 -3.52 -0.70
CA ALA A 242 26.42 -4.00 -1.44
C ALA A 242 26.06 -5.27 -2.21
N ALA A 243 26.55 -5.41 -3.44
CA ALA A 243 26.40 -6.67 -4.16
C ALA A 243 27.22 -7.74 -3.43
N GLN A 244 26.63 -8.93 -3.23
CA GLN A 244 27.31 -10.01 -2.52
C GLN A 244 28.60 -10.51 -3.22
N ASN A 245 28.89 -10.04 -4.45
CA ASN A 245 30.05 -10.43 -5.26
C ASN A 245 30.83 -9.25 -5.88
N SER A 246 30.73 -8.00 -5.39
CA SER A 246 31.52 -6.89 -5.93
C SER A 246 32.58 -6.41 -4.94
N GLU A 247 33.82 -6.89 -5.09
CA GLU A 247 34.98 -6.17 -4.60
C GLU A 247 35.10 -4.88 -5.45
N ASN A 248 35.06 -3.72 -4.78
CA ASN A 248 35.24 -2.36 -5.31
C ASN A 248 34.18 -1.76 -6.24
N SER A 249 33.33 -0.88 -5.69
CA SER A 249 33.24 0.57 -6.06
C SER A 249 32.02 1.24 -5.42
N ALA A 250 32.28 2.28 -4.63
CA ALA A 250 31.34 2.89 -3.70
C ALA A 250 30.34 3.85 -4.38
N LYS A 251 29.07 3.72 -3.98
CA LYS A 251 27.92 4.64 -4.20
C LYS A 251 27.43 4.86 -5.64
N ALA A 252 28.28 5.21 -6.62
CA ALA A 252 27.83 5.43 -8.01
C ALA A 252 27.24 4.14 -8.64
N ASN A 253 27.72 2.98 -8.22
CA ASN A 253 27.20 1.68 -8.63
C ASN A 253 25.93 1.25 -7.89
N ALA A 254 25.61 1.83 -6.73
CA ALA A 254 24.45 1.40 -5.93
C ALA A 254 23.12 1.85 -6.57
N ALA A 255 23.03 3.11 -7.02
CA ALA A 255 21.83 3.63 -7.67
C ALA A 255 21.58 2.98 -9.05
N VAL A 256 22.65 2.74 -9.81
CA VAL A 256 22.58 2.04 -11.10
C VAL A 256 22.14 0.58 -10.90
N ARG A 257 22.74 -0.12 -9.94
CA ARG A 257 22.34 -1.49 -9.57
C ARG A 257 20.88 -1.54 -9.12
N HIS A 258 20.47 -0.65 -8.23
CA HIS A 258 19.09 -0.54 -7.76
C HIS A 258 18.12 -0.40 -8.94
N ALA A 259 18.42 0.48 -9.89
CA ALA A 259 17.61 0.66 -11.10
C ALA A 259 17.62 -0.59 -12.01
N SER A 260 18.78 -1.22 -12.22
CA SER A 260 18.91 -2.43 -13.03
C SER A 260 18.10 -3.60 -12.47
N VAL A 261 18.26 -3.90 -11.18
CA VAL A 261 17.52 -4.99 -10.52
C VAL A 261 16.01 -4.68 -10.47
N THR A 262 15.64 -3.41 -10.30
CA THR A 262 14.23 -3.00 -10.43
C THR A 262 13.70 -3.30 -11.84
N GLN A 263 14.45 -2.98 -12.90
CA GLN A 263 14.05 -3.29 -14.28
C GLN A 263 13.94 -4.79 -14.56
N GLU A 264 14.80 -5.63 -13.95
CA GLU A 264 14.69 -7.09 -14.01
C GLU A 264 13.36 -7.56 -13.40
N ILE A 265 12.98 -7.05 -12.22
CA ILE A 265 11.69 -7.35 -11.57
C ILE A 265 10.52 -6.90 -12.46
N LEU A 266 10.58 -5.68 -13.02
CA LEU A 266 9.53 -5.18 -13.92
C LEU A 266 9.40 -6.04 -15.17
N SER A 267 10.50 -6.58 -15.69
CA SER A 267 10.48 -7.50 -16.84
C SER A 267 9.78 -8.81 -16.49
N LEU A 268 9.93 -9.32 -15.26
CA LEU A 268 9.17 -10.48 -14.79
C LEU A 268 7.66 -10.18 -14.71
N VAL A 269 7.29 -8.99 -14.24
CA VAL A 269 5.89 -8.51 -14.20
C VAL A 269 5.33 -8.39 -15.62
N GLU A 270 6.07 -7.77 -16.55
CA GLU A 270 5.63 -7.56 -17.95
C GLU A 270 5.44 -8.88 -18.69
N ALA A 271 6.36 -9.82 -18.48
CA ALA A 271 6.33 -11.14 -19.08
C ALA A 271 5.36 -12.10 -18.37
N ASN A 272 4.62 -11.64 -17.35
CA ASN A 272 3.71 -12.45 -16.54
C ASN A 272 4.38 -13.73 -16.00
N ARG A 273 5.63 -13.60 -15.53
CA ARG A 273 6.45 -14.69 -14.98
C ARG A 273 6.36 -14.82 -13.46
N LEU A 274 5.55 -13.99 -12.82
CA LEU A 274 5.26 -14.07 -11.40
C LEU A 274 4.01 -14.93 -11.16
N PRO A 275 3.92 -15.64 -10.03
CA PRO A 275 2.81 -16.54 -9.77
C PRO A 275 1.49 -15.76 -9.61
N THR A 276 0.38 -16.35 -10.05
CA THR A 276 -0.92 -15.67 -10.11
C THR A 276 -1.54 -15.39 -8.74
N ASN A 277 -1.11 -16.12 -7.71
CA ASN A 277 -1.53 -15.91 -6.32
C ASN A 277 -0.73 -14.81 -5.61
N LEU A 278 0.33 -14.25 -6.22
CA LEU A 278 0.98 -13.03 -5.74
C LEU A 278 0.13 -11.82 -6.14
N LEU A 279 -0.50 -11.18 -5.15
CA LEU A 279 -1.47 -10.11 -5.39
C LEU A 279 -0.79 -8.83 -5.94
N ASN A 280 0.39 -8.53 -5.41
CA ASN A 280 1.10 -7.28 -5.66
C ASN A 280 2.62 -7.43 -5.50
N VAL A 281 3.35 -6.42 -5.98
CA VAL A 281 4.78 -6.21 -5.69
C VAL A 281 4.95 -4.78 -5.20
N ASN A 282 5.16 -4.62 -3.89
CA ASN A 282 5.38 -3.32 -3.27
C ASN A 282 6.88 -3.03 -3.12
N PHE A 283 7.36 -1.95 -3.74
CA PHE A 283 8.75 -1.54 -3.62
C PHE A 283 8.97 -0.74 -2.34
N TRP A 284 10.06 -1.07 -1.65
CA TRP A 284 10.61 -0.26 -0.57
C TRP A 284 11.57 0.78 -1.17
N LEU A 285 11.52 2.07 -0.85
CA LEU A 285 10.62 2.85 0.01
C LEU A 285 10.27 4.13 -0.77
N LEU A 286 9.01 4.59 -0.78
CA LEU A 286 8.63 5.76 -1.58
C LEU A 286 9.38 7.01 -1.11
N ALA A 287 9.18 7.39 0.15
CA ALA A 287 9.78 8.59 0.75
C ALA A 287 9.96 8.42 2.26
N ALA A 288 10.78 9.29 2.84
CA ALA A 288 11.01 9.36 4.28
C ALA A 288 11.55 10.76 4.64
N GLU A 289 11.35 11.16 5.90
CA GLU A 289 11.90 12.40 6.44
C GLU A 289 13.44 12.40 6.48
N ALA A 290 14.04 13.58 6.40
CA ALA A 290 15.49 13.73 6.25
C ALA A 290 16.30 13.18 7.43
N ASP A 291 15.73 13.21 8.62
CA ASP A 291 16.32 12.70 9.86
C ASP A 291 16.10 11.19 10.07
N SER A 292 15.27 10.56 9.23
CA SER A 292 15.02 9.13 9.30
C SER A 292 16.28 8.32 8.99
N PRO A 293 16.64 7.31 9.80
CA PRO A 293 17.83 6.47 9.56
C PRO A 293 17.76 5.69 8.24
N ILE A 294 16.57 5.57 7.66
CA ILE A 294 16.29 4.87 6.40
C ILE A 294 15.92 5.83 5.27
N ALA A 295 16.08 7.15 5.44
CA ALA A 295 15.89 8.14 4.38
C ALA A 295 16.73 7.85 3.14
N ARG A 296 17.94 7.33 3.35
CA ARG A 296 18.84 6.89 2.27
C ARG A 296 18.30 5.75 1.42
N GLU A 297 17.27 5.04 1.86
CA GLU A 297 16.62 3.94 1.11
C GLU A 297 15.42 4.43 0.29
N ALA A 298 15.00 5.69 0.49
CA ALA A 298 13.86 6.28 -0.19
C ALA A 298 14.12 6.53 -1.68
N TRP A 299 13.07 6.46 -2.46
CA TRP A 299 13.14 6.68 -3.91
C TRP A 299 13.08 8.16 -4.26
N TYR A 300 12.28 8.91 -3.51
CA TYR A 300 12.25 10.36 -3.52
C TYR A 300 13.02 10.85 -2.30
N GLN A 301 14.12 11.55 -2.57
CA GLN A 301 15.03 12.03 -1.55
C GLN A 301 14.53 13.36 -0.95
N PRO A 302 14.85 13.64 0.32
CA PRO A 302 14.46 14.90 0.97
C PRO A 302 14.98 16.16 0.28
N ASP A 303 16.05 16.06 -0.51
CA ASP A 303 16.61 17.15 -1.33
C ASP A 303 15.87 17.39 -2.65
N GLY A 304 14.76 16.65 -2.89
CA GLY A 304 13.96 16.71 -4.10
C GLY A 304 14.50 15.86 -5.25
N THR A 305 15.65 15.21 -5.09
CA THR A 305 16.19 14.29 -6.10
C THR A 305 15.45 12.95 -6.09
N GLN A 306 15.58 12.18 -7.17
CA GLN A 306 14.91 10.90 -7.36
C GLN A 306 15.91 9.85 -7.80
N VAL A 307 15.77 8.62 -7.31
CA VAL A 307 16.60 7.50 -7.78
C VAL A 307 16.26 7.16 -9.24
N PRO A 308 17.21 6.66 -10.05
CA PRO A 308 16.96 6.37 -11.47
C PRO A 308 15.84 5.33 -11.72
N ALA A 309 15.53 4.49 -10.71
CA ALA A 309 14.43 3.52 -10.78
C ALA A 309 13.05 4.19 -10.94
N VAL A 310 12.86 5.42 -10.44
CA VAL A 310 11.61 6.19 -10.60
C VAL A 310 11.31 6.41 -12.08
N THR A 311 12.30 6.82 -12.86
CA THR A 311 12.17 7.01 -14.31
C THR A 311 11.82 5.70 -15.02
N ALA A 312 12.48 4.60 -14.66
CA ALA A 312 12.22 3.28 -15.25
C ALA A 312 10.77 2.83 -15.01
N LEU A 313 10.23 3.08 -13.82
CA LEU A 313 8.85 2.76 -13.46
C LEU A 313 7.82 3.64 -14.15
N LYS A 314 8.04 4.95 -14.22
CA LYS A 314 7.17 5.87 -14.97
C LYS A 314 7.09 5.46 -16.45
N GLN A 315 8.23 5.11 -17.05
CA GLN A 315 8.27 4.60 -18.43
C GLN A 315 7.53 3.25 -18.56
N PHE A 316 7.73 2.33 -17.61
CA PHE A 316 7.01 1.05 -17.59
C PHE A 316 5.49 1.25 -17.51
N ALA A 317 5.02 2.11 -16.62
CA ALA A 317 3.60 2.42 -16.46
C ALA A 317 3.00 3.03 -17.73
N GLN A 318 3.71 3.99 -18.36
CA GLN A 318 3.31 4.59 -19.64
C GLN A 318 3.20 3.55 -20.77
N ARG A 319 4.20 2.65 -20.89
CA ARG A 319 4.16 1.56 -21.89
C ARG A 319 2.97 0.64 -21.66
N ARG A 320 2.68 0.28 -20.41
CA ARG A 320 1.55 -0.60 -20.05
C ARG A 320 0.20 0.07 -20.33
N ALA A 321 0.06 1.36 -20.04
CA ALA A 321 -1.13 2.15 -20.37
C ALA A 321 -1.32 2.28 -21.89
N ALA A 322 -0.23 2.37 -22.67
CA ALA A 322 -0.30 2.41 -24.13
C ALA A 322 -0.74 1.06 -24.75
N LYS A 323 -0.26 -0.07 -24.19
CA LYS A 323 -0.60 -1.43 -24.65
C LYS A 323 -2.04 -1.86 -24.32
N ASN A 324 -2.70 -1.20 -23.35
CA ASN A 324 -4.06 -1.52 -22.92
C ASN A 324 -5.04 -0.36 -23.18
N PRO A 325 -5.40 -0.07 -24.44
CA PRO A 325 -6.22 1.09 -24.80
C PRO A 325 -7.67 1.02 -24.27
N ARG A 326 -8.15 -0.14 -23.79
CA ARG A 326 -9.44 -0.23 -23.07
C ARG A 326 -9.46 0.53 -21.74
N ALA A 327 -8.29 0.81 -21.15
CA ALA A 327 -8.17 1.72 -20.00
C ALA A 327 -8.19 3.22 -20.40
N LYS A 328 -7.97 3.55 -21.70
CA LYS A 328 -8.01 4.94 -22.20
C LYS A 328 -9.43 5.50 -22.38
N ILE A 329 -10.48 4.70 -22.18
CA ILE A 329 -11.86 5.21 -22.17
C ILE A 329 -12.13 6.02 -20.90
N PHE A 330 -11.39 5.78 -19.81
CA PHE A 330 -11.52 6.52 -18.54
C PHE A 330 -10.39 7.54 -18.26
N SER A 331 -9.48 7.76 -19.22
CA SER A 331 -8.40 8.74 -19.08
C SER A 331 -8.29 9.72 -20.25
N LYS A 332 -9.32 9.82 -21.09
CA LYS A 332 -9.54 11.09 -21.76
C LYS A 332 -10.05 12.03 -20.68
N THR A 333 -9.40 13.18 -20.50
CA THR A 333 -10.08 14.37 -20.01
C THR A 333 -11.43 14.38 -20.70
N PRO A 334 -12.55 14.22 -19.99
CA PRO A 334 -13.83 14.20 -20.67
C PRO A 334 -13.93 15.54 -21.37
N THR A 335 -14.11 15.51 -22.68
CA THR A 335 -14.45 16.70 -23.48
C THR A 335 -15.91 17.09 -23.21
N GLY A 336 -16.31 17.01 -21.95
CA GLY A 336 -17.64 17.11 -21.40
C GLY A 336 -17.51 17.31 -19.89
N LYS A 337 -18.46 18.03 -19.31
CA LYS A 337 -18.45 18.37 -17.90
C LYS A 337 -18.67 17.11 -17.04
N LEU A 338 -17.90 16.95 -15.96
CA LEU A 338 -17.98 15.86 -14.99
C LEU A 338 -19.24 15.89 -14.13
N PHE A 339 -19.80 17.08 -13.88
CA PHE A 339 -20.99 17.27 -13.06
C PHE A 339 -22.11 17.88 -13.89
N ALA A 340 -23.34 17.39 -13.75
CA ALA A 340 -24.49 18.08 -14.33
C ALA A 340 -24.77 19.41 -13.62
N HIS A 341 -24.70 19.41 -12.28
CA HIS A 341 -24.94 20.60 -11.47
C HIS A 341 -24.04 20.61 -10.22
N TYR A 342 -23.26 21.67 -10.06
CA TYR A 342 -22.38 21.89 -8.92
C TYR A 342 -22.78 23.13 -8.12
N LEU A 343 -23.03 22.97 -6.83
CA LEU A 343 -23.29 24.07 -5.89
C LEU A 343 -21.96 24.46 -5.23
N LEU A 344 -21.41 25.59 -5.66
CA LEU A 344 -20.16 26.13 -5.11
C LEU A 344 -20.47 27.02 -3.90
N LEU A 345 -19.95 26.60 -2.75
CA LEU A 345 -20.08 27.30 -1.48
C LEU A 345 -18.84 28.15 -1.20
N PRO A 346 -19.01 29.29 -0.50
CA PRO A 346 -17.89 30.16 -0.17
C PRO A 346 -16.96 29.51 0.84
N THR A 347 -15.66 29.75 0.65
CA THR A 347 -14.61 29.43 1.61
C THR A 347 -14.17 30.70 2.31
N PHE A 348 -14.07 30.65 3.65
CA PHE A 348 -13.58 31.75 4.46
C PHE A 348 -12.26 31.34 5.12
N GLU A 349 -11.41 32.32 5.47
CA GLU A 349 -10.12 32.07 6.13
C GLU A 349 -10.26 31.32 7.47
N TRP A 350 -11.43 31.44 8.11
CA TRP A 350 -11.77 30.78 9.38
C TRP A 350 -12.53 29.44 9.19
N GLY A 351 -12.64 28.95 7.96
CA GLY A 351 -13.25 27.65 7.66
C GLY A 351 -14.72 27.72 7.23
N LEU A 352 -15.45 26.62 7.45
CA LEU A 352 -16.82 26.44 6.98
C LEU A 352 -17.79 27.35 7.73
N SER A 353 -18.54 28.17 6.99
CA SER A 353 -19.65 28.93 7.56
C SER A 353 -20.87 28.04 7.73
N GLU A 354 -21.18 27.65 8.98
CA GLU A 354 -22.38 26.88 9.30
C GLU A 354 -23.67 27.59 8.83
N TRP A 355 -23.69 28.92 8.88
CA TRP A 355 -24.82 29.72 8.40
C TRP A 355 -25.06 29.56 6.90
N HIS A 356 -24.00 29.64 6.07
CA HIS A 356 -24.13 29.44 4.62
C HIS A 356 -24.57 28.01 4.29
N TRP A 357 -24.02 27.02 5.00
CA TRP A 357 -24.41 25.62 4.82
C TRP A 357 -25.88 25.38 5.17
N GLN A 358 -26.35 25.89 6.31
CA GLN A 358 -27.75 25.77 6.72
C GLN A 358 -28.71 26.42 5.72
N LYS A 359 -28.40 27.62 5.21
CA LYS A 359 -29.23 28.30 4.20
C LYS A 359 -29.20 27.58 2.83
N ALA A 360 -28.12 26.87 2.50
CA ALA A 360 -28.03 26.07 1.29
C ALA A 360 -28.88 24.78 1.33
N LEU A 361 -29.24 24.27 2.52
CA LEU A 361 -29.93 22.98 2.68
C LEU A 361 -31.26 22.90 1.92
N GLU A 362 -32.06 23.96 1.87
CA GLU A 362 -33.32 23.95 1.09
C GLU A 362 -33.06 23.82 -0.41
N TYR A 363 -32.04 24.50 -0.92
CA TYR A 363 -31.61 24.39 -2.30
C TYR A 363 -31.11 22.98 -2.61
N VAL A 364 -30.31 22.40 -1.71
CA VAL A 364 -29.80 21.02 -1.84
C VAL A 364 -30.94 20.00 -1.82
N LYS A 365 -31.91 20.14 -0.92
CA LYS A 365 -33.09 19.25 -0.87
C LYS A 365 -33.92 19.30 -2.15
N ARG A 366 -34.06 20.48 -2.76
CA ARG A 366 -34.89 20.69 -3.95
C ARG A 366 -34.20 20.28 -5.25
N HIS A 367 -32.90 20.56 -5.39
CA HIS A 367 -32.17 20.43 -6.65
C HIS A 367 -31.15 19.29 -6.67
N GLN A 368 -30.82 18.70 -5.51
CA GLN A 368 -29.84 17.62 -5.34
C GLN A 368 -28.51 17.79 -6.12
N PRO A 369 -27.85 18.97 -6.07
CA PRO A 369 -26.60 19.19 -6.77
C PRO A 369 -25.42 18.50 -6.06
N THR A 370 -24.32 18.30 -6.79
CA THR A 370 -23.02 18.03 -6.15
C THR A 370 -22.57 19.28 -5.41
N CYS A 371 -22.34 19.18 -4.10
CA CYS A 371 -21.98 20.33 -3.27
C CYS A 371 -20.49 20.33 -2.96
N GLY A 372 -19.83 21.49 -3.06
CA GLY A 372 -18.44 21.60 -2.65
C GLY A 372 -17.90 23.02 -2.67
N PHE A 373 -16.58 23.10 -2.50
CA PHE A 373 -15.84 24.34 -2.26
C PHE A 373 -14.75 24.59 -3.30
N SER A 374 -14.59 23.68 -4.25
CA SER A 374 -13.51 23.72 -5.24
C SER A 374 -13.96 24.44 -6.51
N GLN A 375 -13.27 25.53 -6.83
CA GLN A 375 -13.46 26.24 -8.09
C GLN A 375 -13.05 25.38 -9.30
N GLU A 376 -12.10 24.47 -9.10
CA GLU A 376 -11.61 23.55 -10.13
C GLU A 376 -12.66 22.47 -10.44
N GLU A 377 -13.33 21.94 -9.41
CA GLU A 377 -14.46 21.01 -9.60
C GLU A 377 -15.67 21.72 -10.22
N ALA A 378 -15.97 22.95 -9.78
CA ALA A 378 -17.04 23.76 -10.36
C ALA A 378 -16.81 24.01 -11.86
N ALA A 379 -15.56 24.23 -12.30
CA ALA A 379 -15.23 24.40 -13.72
C ALA A 379 -15.52 23.15 -14.56
N GLN A 380 -15.66 21.98 -13.92
CA GLN A 380 -16.03 20.72 -14.55
C GLN A 380 -17.54 20.47 -14.52
N ALA A 381 -18.40 21.45 -14.17
CA ALA A 381 -19.86 21.27 -14.18
C ALA A 381 -20.54 21.91 -15.41
N GLU A 382 -21.65 21.32 -15.88
CA GLU A 382 -22.53 21.92 -16.90
C GLU A 382 -23.18 23.18 -16.35
N ARG A 383 -23.80 23.06 -15.16
CA ARG A 383 -24.36 24.17 -14.41
C ARG A 383 -23.61 24.36 -13.09
N VAL A 384 -23.28 25.61 -12.76
CA VAL A 384 -22.72 25.98 -11.45
C VAL A 384 -23.66 26.95 -10.78
N THR A 385 -24.08 26.65 -9.55
CA THR A 385 -24.74 27.62 -8.69
C THR A 385 -23.74 28.18 -7.68
N LEU A 386 -23.50 29.48 -7.73
CA LEU A 386 -22.69 30.22 -6.75
C LEU A 386 -23.59 30.60 -5.58
N PHE A 387 -23.38 29.99 -4.40
CA PHE A 387 -24.20 30.25 -3.22
C PHE A 387 -23.55 31.28 -2.30
N GLY A 388 -23.61 32.56 -2.68
CA GLY A 388 -22.95 33.63 -1.93
C GLY A 388 -22.88 34.95 -2.69
N ASN A 389 -22.51 36.01 -2.00
CA ASN A 389 -22.37 37.35 -2.57
C ASN A 389 -21.03 37.50 -3.32
N GLU A 390 -20.81 38.66 -3.96
CA GLU A 390 -19.58 38.95 -4.71
C GLU A 390 -18.32 39.04 -3.83
N GLN A 391 -18.49 39.31 -2.53
CA GLN A 391 -17.37 39.35 -1.59
C GLN A 391 -16.86 37.94 -1.26
N SER A 392 -17.77 36.97 -1.16
CA SER A 392 -17.43 35.58 -0.84
C SER A 392 -17.09 34.74 -2.09
N LEU A 393 -17.69 35.08 -3.23
CA LEU A 393 -17.46 34.44 -4.53
C LEU A 393 -17.40 35.54 -5.60
N SER A 394 -16.20 35.92 -6.03
CA SER A 394 -15.98 37.10 -6.87
C SER A 394 -16.62 37.01 -8.27
N LEU A 395 -16.84 38.17 -8.89
CA LEU A 395 -17.23 38.26 -10.31
C LEU A 395 -16.16 37.69 -11.25
N GLU A 396 -14.89 37.73 -10.86
CA GLU A 396 -13.79 37.14 -11.63
C GLU A 396 -13.90 35.61 -11.70
N LEU A 397 -14.29 34.98 -10.58
CA LEU A 397 -14.58 33.54 -10.52
C LEU A 397 -15.77 33.18 -11.42
N GLU A 398 -16.83 33.96 -11.37
CA GLU A 398 -18.01 33.77 -12.21
C GLU A 398 -17.66 33.82 -13.70
N GLN A 399 -16.90 34.85 -14.11
CA GLN A 399 -16.40 34.97 -15.49
C GLN A 399 -15.47 33.83 -15.87
N LYS A 400 -14.63 33.33 -14.95
CA LYS A 400 -13.74 32.19 -15.18
C LYS A 400 -14.54 30.91 -15.45
N LEU A 401 -15.62 30.68 -14.72
CA LEU A 401 -16.50 29.51 -14.89
C LEU A 401 -17.31 29.60 -16.19
N GLN A 402 -17.81 30.78 -16.54
CA GLN A 402 -18.46 31.01 -17.83
C GLN A 402 -17.50 30.79 -19.02
N LYS A 403 -16.26 31.29 -18.93
CA LYS A 403 -15.20 31.03 -19.92
C LYS A 403 -14.84 29.55 -20.02
N ALA A 404 -14.97 28.81 -18.92
CA ALA A 404 -14.81 27.35 -18.91
C ALA A 404 -16.01 26.62 -19.55
N GLY A 405 -17.07 27.31 -19.95
CA GLY A 405 -18.27 26.75 -20.58
C GLY A 405 -19.31 26.24 -19.59
N CYS A 406 -19.32 26.74 -18.35
CA CYS A 406 -20.39 26.47 -17.37
C CYS A 406 -21.56 27.45 -17.57
N GLU A 407 -22.80 26.97 -17.42
CA GLU A 407 -23.96 27.81 -17.14
C GLU A 407 -23.90 28.23 -15.66
N VAL A 408 -23.63 29.50 -15.39
CA VAL A 408 -23.43 29.98 -14.02
C VAL A 408 -24.63 30.80 -13.56
N GLU A 409 -25.19 30.43 -12.42
CA GLU A 409 -26.25 31.15 -11.73
C GLU A 409 -25.80 31.49 -10.32
N ARG A 410 -26.13 32.68 -9.83
CA ARG A 410 -25.85 33.08 -8.46
C ARG A 410 -27.12 33.09 -7.63
N VAL A 411 -27.08 32.40 -6.50
CA VAL A 411 -28.15 32.39 -5.50
C VAL A 411 -27.63 33.07 -4.25
N LEU A 412 -28.32 34.13 -3.83
CA LEU A 412 -28.02 34.79 -2.58
C LEU A 412 -28.73 34.05 -1.44
N PRO A 413 -28.06 33.81 -0.30
CA PRO A 413 -28.76 33.37 0.89
C PRO A 413 -29.77 34.46 1.28
N LEU A 414 -31.06 34.10 1.36
CA LEU A 414 -32.12 35.04 1.75
C LEU A 414 -31.81 35.61 3.14
N ALA A 415 -31.71 36.94 3.23
CA ALA A 415 -31.73 37.64 4.50
C ALA A 415 -33.14 37.54 5.10
N GLU A 416 -33.24 37.30 6.40
CA GLU A 416 -34.49 37.49 7.13
C GLU A 416 -34.84 38.97 7.27
#